data_AF-A0A0H3ZPW2-F1
#
_entry.id   AF-A0A0H3ZPW2-F1
#
_cell.length_a   1.000
_cell.length_b   1.000
_cell.length_c   1.000
_cell.angle_alpha   90.00
_cell.angle_beta   90.00
_cell.angle_gamma   90.00
#
_symmetry.space_group_name_H-M   'P 1'
#
loop_
_entity.id
_entity.type
_entity.pdbx_description
1 polymer ?
#
loop_
_entity_poly.entity_id
_entity_poly.type
_entity_poly.pdbx_seq_one_letter_code
_entity_poly.pdbx_strand_id
1 'polypeptide(L)'
;MSHSLSLQTHSTKPAKASNVSPLHPSGSTTMKVAPLSVLIHWSESSRLQTDEEFEFEIFEAIALKAALDNPLGGYDKTEVTVKFEDGHQHRCRIDLGCGGNETGFADHCFRILEYSESLKKSEPNHWYLTNSQGKELVELLKSYQLNRQQVANGRQCTFKKVRLAKEAREAKNKQKQNSERPHKLCAPKKKRHLENL
;
A
#
# COMPACT_ATOMS: atom_id res chain seq x y z
N MET A 1 -33.01 18.03 -71.38
CA MET A 1 -31.65 17.45 -71.39
C MET A 1 -31.76 16.08 -70.76
N SER A 2 -31.95 15.03 -71.56
CA SER A 2 -30.92 14.22 -72.22
C SER A 2 -30.72 12.93 -71.42
N HIS A 3 -31.16 11.80 -72.01
CA HIS A 3 -30.56 10.46 -72.11
C HIS A 3 -29.75 9.91 -70.91
N SER A 4 -29.67 8.61 -70.57
CA SER A 4 -30.24 7.32 -70.97
C SER A 4 -29.42 6.26 -70.18
N LEU A 5 -29.89 5.00 -70.18
CA LEU A 5 -29.14 3.74 -69.96
C LEU A 5 -28.68 3.31 -68.55
N SER A 6 -29.47 2.40 -67.98
CA SER A 6 -29.17 0.96 -67.74
C SER A 6 -27.69 0.52 -67.64
N LEU A 7 -27.31 -0.18 -66.55
CA LEU A 7 -26.98 -1.62 -66.50
C LEU A 7 -26.12 -2.02 -65.26
N GLN A 8 -26.32 -3.27 -64.87
CA GLN A 8 -25.40 -4.21 -64.19
C GLN A 8 -25.39 -4.34 -62.65
N THR A 9 -25.76 -5.57 -62.29
CA THR A 9 -25.66 -6.30 -61.03
C THR A 9 -24.21 -6.57 -60.61
N HIS A 10 -23.90 -6.48 -59.31
CA HIS A 10 -23.00 -7.43 -58.66
C HIS A 10 -23.50 -7.78 -57.25
N SER A 11 -23.82 -9.06 -57.09
CA SER A 11 -23.96 -9.73 -55.80
C SER A 11 -22.57 -9.83 -55.15
N THR A 12 -22.43 -9.40 -53.91
CA THR A 12 -21.39 -9.92 -53.02
C THR A 12 -21.87 -9.88 -51.57
N LYS A 13 -21.75 -11.04 -50.93
CA LYS A 13 -22.13 -11.40 -49.55
C LYS A 13 -21.52 -10.48 -48.48
N PRO A 14 -22.09 -10.47 -47.26
CA PRO A 14 -21.67 -9.59 -46.18
C PRO A 14 -20.26 -9.91 -45.69
N ALA A 15 -19.44 -8.87 -45.54
CA ALA A 15 -18.13 -8.96 -44.91
C ALA A 15 -18.29 -9.19 -43.40
N LYS A 16 -18.13 -10.45 -42.97
CA LYS A 16 -17.63 -10.76 -41.63
C LYS A 16 -16.16 -10.32 -41.57
N ALA A 17 -15.85 -9.36 -40.71
CA ALA A 17 -14.49 -9.16 -40.20
C ALA A 17 -14.51 -9.37 -38.68
N SER A 18 -14.56 -10.64 -38.32
CA SER A 18 -14.02 -11.13 -37.05
C SER A 18 -12.51 -11.08 -37.18
N ASN A 19 -11.84 -10.22 -36.43
CA ASN A 19 -10.43 -10.36 -36.10
C ASN A 19 -10.19 -9.69 -34.74
N VAL A 20 -10.78 -10.27 -33.69
CA VAL A 20 -10.21 -10.17 -32.35
C VAL A 20 -9.13 -11.24 -32.33
N SER A 21 -7.87 -10.82 -32.44
CA SER A 21 -6.72 -11.73 -32.34
C SER A 21 -6.77 -12.45 -30.99
N PRO A 22 -6.67 -13.80 -30.95
CA PRO A 22 -6.42 -14.50 -29.71
C PRO A 22 -4.99 -14.16 -29.27
N LEU A 23 -4.86 -13.47 -28.13
CA LEU A 23 -3.60 -13.32 -27.42
C LEU A 23 -3.13 -14.70 -26.97
N HIS A 24 -2.32 -15.36 -27.79
CA HIS A 24 -1.41 -16.40 -27.36
C HIS A 24 0.01 -15.82 -27.31
N PRO A 25 0.57 -15.54 -26.14
CA PRO A 25 2.00 -15.53 -25.95
C PRO A 25 2.46 -16.91 -25.49
N SER A 26 2.91 -17.71 -26.46
CA SER A 26 3.83 -18.83 -26.20
C SER A 26 5.21 -18.23 -25.94
N GLY A 27 5.78 -18.49 -24.76
CA GLY A 27 7.06 -17.92 -24.30
C GLY A 27 6.88 -16.87 -23.21
N SER A 28 6.50 -17.30 -21.99
CA SER A 28 6.21 -16.42 -20.85
C SER A 28 7.47 -15.80 -20.24
N THR A 29 8.11 -14.90 -20.97
CA THR A 29 8.83 -13.77 -20.35
C THR A 29 7.75 -12.74 -20.09
N THR A 30 7.08 -12.79 -18.94
CA THR A 30 6.10 -11.76 -18.58
C THR A 30 6.86 -10.44 -18.55
N MET A 31 6.67 -9.61 -19.59
CA MET A 31 7.27 -8.29 -19.68
C MET A 31 6.84 -7.53 -18.43
N LYS A 32 7.81 -7.02 -17.67
CA LYS A 32 7.48 -6.23 -16.50
C LYS A 32 7.05 -4.84 -16.94
N VAL A 33 5.96 -4.33 -16.36
CA VAL A 33 5.44 -3.00 -16.66
C VAL A 33 5.78 -2.02 -15.54
N ALA A 34 6.35 -0.87 -15.89
CA ALA A 34 6.71 0.15 -14.91
C ALA A 34 5.50 1.02 -14.54
N PRO A 35 5.35 1.38 -13.24
CA PRO A 35 4.39 2.39 -12.83
C PRO A 35 4.90 3.79 -13.21
N LEU A 36 3.99 4.67 -13.62
CA LEU A 36 4.28 6.02 -14.06
C LEU A 36 3.85 7.06 -13.02
N SER A 37 2.58 7.03 -12.64
CA SER A 37 1.98 8.04 -11.77
C SER A 37 0.96 7.44 -10.82
N VAL A 38 0.65 8.20 -9.78
CA VAL A 38 -0.32 7.84 -8.75
C VAL A 38 -1.27 9.00 -8.54
N LEU A 39 -2.56 8.75 -8.81
CA LEU A 39 -3.66 9.66 -8.46
C LEU A 39 -4.19 9.32 -7.08
N ILE A 40 -4.31 10.32 -6.21
CA ILE A 40 -4.91 10.19 -4.88
C ILE A 40 -6.41 10.45 -4.97
N HIS A 41 -7.23 9.45 -4.63
CA HIS A 41 -8.68 9.65 -4.51
C HIS A 41 -9.04 10.19 -3.12
N TRP A 42 -8.36 9.67 -2.09
CA TRP A 42 -8.60 10.07 -0.70
C TRP A 42 -7.45 9.63 0.20
N SER A 43 -7.14 10.38 1.26
CA SER A 43 -6.15 9.99 2.28
C SER A 43 -6.52 10.51 3.67
N GLU A 44 -6.27 9.69 4.70
CA GLU A 44 -6.22 10.12 6.11
C GLU A 44 -4.89 10.85 6.42
N SER A 45 -3.88 10.72 5.56
CA SER A 45 -2.59 11.35 5.79
C SER A 45 -2.62 12.83 5.44
N SER A 46 -2.13 13.67 6.34
CA SER A 46 -1.94 15.11 6.06
C SER A 46 -0.96 15.41 4.91
N ARG A 47 -0.21 14.39 4.44
CA ARG A 47 0.82 14.53 3.40
C ARG A 47 0.31 14.34 1.98
N LEU A 48 -0.90 13.81 1.80
CA LEU A 48 -1.46 13.43 0.51
C LEU A 48 -2.87 14.03 0.41
N GLN A 49 -3.11 14.89 -0.57
CA GLN A 49 -4.43 15.50 -0.77
C GLN A 49 -5.19 14.80 -1.89
N THR A 50 -6.53 14.80 -1.79
CA THR A 50 -7.41 14.32 -2.85
C THR A 50 -7.15 15.07 -4.17
N ASP A 51 -7.24 14.34 -5.27
CA ASP A 51 -7.02 14.79 -6.65
C ASP A 51 -5.58 15.21 -6.99
N GLU A 52 -4.62 15.00 -6.09
CA GLU A 52 -3.20 15.13 -6.42
C GLU A 52 -2.75 13.93 -7.27
N GLU A 53 -1.94 14.22 -8.28
CA GLU A 53 -1.25 13.21 -9.08
C GLU A 53 0.26 13.42 -8.96
N PHE A 54 0.99 12.35 -8.65
CA PHE A 54 2.44 12.35 -8.47
C PHE A 54 3.09 11.38 -9.44
N GLU A 55 4.34 11.66 -9.82
CA GLU A 55 5.22 10.61 -10.34
C GLU A 55 5.36 9.49 -9.30
N PHE A 56 5.43 8.24 -9.77
CA PHE A 56 5.40 7.08 -8.90
C PHE A 56 6.47 7.11 -7.79
N GLU A 57 7.71 7.47 -8.12
CA GLU A 57 8.79 7.52 -7.13
C GLU A 57 8.63 8.65 -6.11
N ILE A 58 8.03 9.77 -6.51
CA ILE A 58 7.69 10.88 -5.60
C ILE A 58 6.61 10.41 -4.63
N PHE A 59 5.57 9.75 -5.14
CA PHE A 59 4.53 9.17 -4.30
C PHE A 59 5.08 8.18 -3.28
N GLU A 60 5.91 7.22 -3.69
CA GLU A 60 6.49 6.22 -2.79
C GLU A 60 7.30 6.90 -1.66
N ALA A 61 8.05 7.96 -1.97
CA ALA A 61 8.78 8.71 -0.96
C ALA A 61 7.87 9.46 0.02
N ILE A 62 6.73 10.00 -0.43
CA ILE A 62 5.73 10.66 0.43
C ILE A 62 4.99 9.62 1.28
N ALA A 63 4.59 8.50 0.69
CA ALA A 63 3.91 7.40 1.36
C ALA A 63 4.76 6.83 2.50
N LEU A 64 6.08 6.66 2.29
CA LEU A 64 6.99 6.24 3.34
C LEU A 64 7.04 7.28 4.48
N LYS A 65 7.06 8.57 4.17
CA LYS A 65 7.03 9.62 5.21
C LYS A 65 5.73 9.58 6.01
N ALA A 66 4.59 9.39 5.36
CA ALA A 66 3.29 9.21 6.02
C ALA A 66 3.31 8.00 6.97
N ALA A 67 3.78 6.85 6.49
CA ALA A 67 3.90 5.65 7.30
C ALA A 67 4.79 5.85 8.55
N LEU A 68 5.85 6.65 8.43
CA LEU A 68 6.79 6.96 9.52
C LEU A 68 6.24 7.97 10.55
N ASP A 69 5.15 8.67 10.26
CA ASP A 69 4.48 9.55 11.22
C ASP A 69 3.65 8.78 12.25
N ASN A 70 3.36 7.50 11.99
CA ASN A 70 2.61 6.59 12.85
C ASN A 70 3.51 5.50 13.50
N PRO A 71 4.59 5.84 14.24
CA PRO A 71 5.60 4.87 14.66
C PRO A 71 5.22 3.97 15.84
N LEU A 72 4.13 4.28 16.54
CA LEU A 72 3.67 3.54 17.73
C LEU A 72 2.35 2.79 17.50
N GLY A 73 1.91 2.69 16.24
CA GLY A 73 0.65 2.08 15.85
C GLY A 73 -0.28 3.09 15.15
N GLY A 74 -1.39 2.59 14.63
CA GLY A 74 -2.22 3.31 13.68
C GLY A 74 -1.71 3.20 12.25
N TYR A 75 -2.52 3.64 11.31
CA TYR A 75 -2.18 3.78 9.90
C TYR A 75 -3.11 4.82 9.27
N ASP A 76 -2.62 5.49 8.23
CA ASP A 76 -3.40 6.41 7.42
C ASP A 76 -3.91 5.63 6.20
N LYS A 77 -5.23 5.44 6.09
CA LYS A 77 -5.84 4.85 4.89
C LYS A 77 -5.70 5.82 3.72
N THR A 78 -5.25 5.32 2.59
CA THR A 78 -5.12 6.10 1.35
C THR A 78 -5.66 5.30 0.19
N GLU A 79 -6.63 5.84 -0.55
CA GLU A 79 -7.13 5.26 -1.79
C GLU A 79 -6.42 5.92 -2.98
N VAL A 80 -5.82 5.10 -3.84
CA VAL A 80 -5.00 5.56 -4.97
C VAL A 80 -5.37 4.84 -6.26
N THR A 81 -4.99 5.42 -7.39
CA THR A 81 -4.89 4.72 -8.67
C THR A 81 -3.51 4.89 -9.25
N VAL A 82 -2.80 3.78 -9.45
CA VAL A 82 -1.50 3.76 -10.11
C VAL A 82 -1.70 3.53 -11.61
N LYS A 83 -1.15 4.41 -12.44
CA LYS A 83 -1.12 4.29 -13.90
C LYS A 83 0.21 3.69 -14.34
N PHE A 84 0.18 2.78 -15.28
CA PHE A 84 1.35 2.05 -15.78
C PHE A 84 1.66 2.40 -17.25
N GLU A 85 2.87 2.10 -17.70
CA GLU A 85 3.35 2.39 -19.07
C GLU A 85 2.50 1.77 -20.18
N ASP A 86 1.88 0.62 -19.94
CA ASP A 86 1.00 -0.08 -20.88
C ASP A 86 -0.44 0.48 -20.87
N GLY A 87 -0.70 1.54 -20.11
CA GLY A 87 -2.02 2.13 -19.93
C GLY A 87 -2.90 1.41 -18.89
N HIS A 88 -2.42 0.32 -18.28
CA HIS A 88 -3.10 -0.34 -17.18
C HIS A 88 -3.24 0.60 -15.97
N GLN A 89 -4.31 0.42 -15.22
CA GLN A 89 -4.58 1.16 -13.99
C GLN A 89 -4.91 0.20 -12.85
N HIS A 90 -4.28 0.43 -11.71
CA HIS A 90 -4.53 -0.32 -10.48
C HIS A 90 -5.09 0.62 -9.41
N ARG A 91 -6.39 0.49 -9.11
CA ARG A 91 -7.01 1.20 -7.99
C ARG A 91 -7.01 0.32 -6.74
N CYS A 92 -6.48 0.83 -5.64
CA CYS A 92 -6.47 0.11 -4.36
C CYS A 92 -6.47 1.07 -3.17
N ARG A 93 -6.77 0.52 -1.99
CA ARG A 93 -6.50 1.17 -0.71
C ARG A 93 -5.19 0.63 -0.16
N ILE A 94 -4.34 1.54 0.31
CA ILE A 94 -3.14 1.23 1.08
C ILE A 94 -3.27 1.79 2.50
N ASP A 95 -2.73 1.06 3.47
CA ASP A 95 -2.77 1.36 4.89
C ASP A 95 -1.36 1.81 5.33
N LEU A 96 -1.10 3.12 5.27
CA LEU A 96 0.24 3.69 5.48
C LEU A 96 0.59 3.76 6.97
N GLY A 97 1.55 2.96 7.41
CA GLY A 97 1.94 2.95 8.82
C GLY A 97 3.16 2.10 9.15
N CYS A 98 3.64 2.24 10.39
CA CYS A 98 4.62 1.32 10.94
C CYS A 98 3.96 0.05 11.51
N GLY A 99 4.76 -0.90 11.99
CA GLY A 99 4.27 -1.99 12.84
C GLY A 99 3.55 -3.11 12.08
N GLY A 100 3.94 -3.36 10.83
CA GLY A 100 3.31 -4.40 10.00
C GLY A 100 2.31 -3.85 8.98
N ASN A 101 2.10 -2.54 8.95
CA ASN A 101 1.38 -1.83 7.88
C ASN A 101 2.31 -1.52 6.69
N GLU A 102 1.79 -0.83 5.68
CA GLU A 102 2.44 -0.62 4.39
C GLU A 102 3.26 0.67 4.38
N THR A 103 4.37 0.66 3.63
CA THR A 103 5.23 1.84 3.44
C THR A 103 4.97 2.59 2.13
N GLY A 104 4.14 2.04 1.26
CA GLY A 104 3.85 2.54 -0.09
C GLY A 104 3.10 1.48 -0.90
N PHE A 105 2.76 1.82 -2.14
CA PHE A 105 2.10 0.90 -3.07
C PHE A 105 2.99 -0.30 -3.40
N ALA A 106 4.30 -0.08 -3.59
CA ALA A 106 5.22 -1.18 -3.89
C ALA A 106 5.26 -2.21 -2.74
N ASP A 107 5.27 -1.75 -1.48
CA ASP A 107 5.22 -2.62 -0.31
C ASP A 107 3.89 -3.38 -0.20
N HIS A 108 2.77 -2.70 -0.47
CA HIS A 108 1.45 -3.32 -0.54
C HIS A 108 1.42 -4.49 -1.54
N CYS A 109 1.91 -4.28 -2.77
CA CYS A 109 2.00 -5.35 -3.76
C CYS A 109 2.87 -6.53 -3.29
N PHE A 110 4.05 -6.26 -2.72
CA PHE A 110 4.90 -7.35 -2.22
C PHE A 110 4.30 -8.09 -1.05
N ARG A 111 3.58 -7.43 -0.14
CA ARG A 111 2.87 -8.08 0.96
C ARG A 111 1.79 -9.03 0.47
N ILE A 112 1.05 -8.63 -0.55
CA ILE A 112 0.08 -9.53 -1.19
C ILE A 112 0.77 -10.77 -1.76
N LEU A 113 1.88 -10.59 -2.47
CA LEU A 113 2.65 -11.70 -3.03
C LEU A 113 3.19 -12.61 -1.91
N GLU A 114 3.79 -12.04 -0.86
CA GLU A 114 4.30 -12.75 0.31
C GLU A 114 3.18 -13.55 1.02
N TYR A 115 2.00 -12.93 1.20
CA TYR A 115 0.83 -13.59 1.77
C TYR A 115 0.34 -14.75 0.89
N SER A 116 0.30 -14.56 -0.43
CA SER A 116 -0.08 -15.63 -1.37
C SER A 116 0.87 -16.83 -1.30
N GLU A 117 2.18 -16.59 -1.16
CA GLU A 117 3.17 -17.66 -0.99
C GLU A 117 3.07 -18.34 0.37
N SER A 118 2.72 -17.60 1.43
CA SER A 118 2.45 -18.17 2.74
C SER A 118 1.23 -19.10 2.70
N LEU A 119 0.14 -18.66 2.07
CA LEU A 119 -1.09 -19.45 1.95
C LEU A 119 -0.88 -20.76 1.20
N LYS A 120 -0.01 -20.80 0.18
CA LYS A 120 0.29 -22.06 -0.54
C LYS A 120 0.81 -23.16 0.39
N LYS A 121 1.49 -22.76 1.47
CA LYS A 121 2.08 -23.68 2.46
C LYS A 121 1.10 -24.00 3.58
N SER A 122 0.38 -22.99 4.09
CA SER A 122 -0.49 -23.14 5.26
C SER A 122 -1.90 -23.59 4.91
N GLU A 123 -2.48 -23.04 3.84
CA GLU A 123 -3.89 -23.18 3.48
C GLU A 123 -4.07 -23.19 1.94
N PRO A 124 -3.64 -24.27 1.25
CA PRO A 124 -3.63 -24.32 -0.22
C PRO A 124 -5.02 -24.19 -0.87
N ASN A 125 -6.09 -24.47 -0.12
CA ASN A 125 -7.48 -24.34 -0.57
C ASN A 125 -8.10 -22.96 -0.27
N HIS A 126 -7.32 -22.03 0.29
CA HIS A 126 -7.80 -20.69 0.63
C HIS A 126 -8.36 -20.00 -0.63
N TRP A 127 -9.49 -19.30 -0.49
CA TRP A 127 -10.23 -18.71 -1.62
C TRP A 127 -9.36 -17.81 -2.50
N TYR A 128 -8.38 -17.14 -1.88
CA TYR A 128 -7.40 -16.26 -2.53
C TYR A 128 -6.54 -16.98 -3.58
N LEU A 129 -6.30 -18.28 -3.40
CA LEU A 129 -5.50 -19.10 -4.32
C LEU A 129 -6.34 -19.90 -5.30
N THR A 130 -7.62 -20.11 -5.02
CA THR A 130 -8.49 -21.00 -5.80
C THR A 130 -9.41 -20.22 -6.75
N ASN A 131 -9.86 -19.02 -6.36
CA ASN A 131 -10.70 -18.13 -7.17
C ASN A 131 -9.89 -17.45 -8.30
N SER A 132 -10.51 -17.23 -9.47
CA SER A 132 -9.91 -16.54 -10.61
C SER A 132 -9.44 -15.13 -10.26
N GLN A 133 -10.23 -14.35 -9.51
CA GLN A 133 -9.88 -12.98 -9.15
C GLN A 133 -8.58 -12.90 -8.33
N GLY A 134 -8.39 -13.82 -7.38
CA GLY A 134 -7.17 -13.87 -6.58
C GLY A 134 -5.95 -14.29 -7.40
N LYS A 135 -6.12 -15.28 -8.30
CA LYS A 135 -5.07 -15.72 -9.23
C LYS A 135 -4.67 -14.59 -10.18
N GLU A 136 -5.65 -13.93 -10.78
CA GLU A 136 -5.44 -12.80 -11.70
C GLU A 136 -4.71 -11.65 -11.00
N LEU A 137 -5.08 -11.32 -9.76
CA LEU A 137 -4.38 -10.31 -8.97
C LEU A 137 -2.91 -10.70 -8.73
N VAL A 138 -2.64 -11.94 -8.29
CA VAL A 138 -1.26 -12.39 -8.04
C VAL A 138 -0.41 -12.36 -9.31
N GLU A 139 -0.94 -12.83 -10.44
CA GLU A 139 -0.24 -12.77 -11.73
C GLU A 139 -0.02 -11.33 -12.21
N LEU A 140 -1.03 -10.46 -12.03
CA LEU A 140 -0.92 -9.04 -12.33
C LEU A 140 0.20 -8.39 -11.50
N LEU A 141 0.23 -8.60 -10.18
CA LEU A 141 1.26 -8.02 -9.31
C LEU A 141 2.67 -8.51 -9.65
N LYS A 142 2.83 -9.74 -10.15
CA LYS A 142 4.12 -10.26 -10.63
C LYS A 142 4.61 -9.56 -11.90
N SER A 143 3.70 -9.02 -12.70
CA SER A 143 4.03 -8.25 -13.90
C SER A 143 4.54 -6.83 -13.59
N TYR A 144 4.36 -6.30 -12.38
CA TYR A 144 4.81 -4.94 -12.08
C TYR A 144 6.32 -4.85 -11.87
N GLN A 145 6.94 -3.83 -12.46
CA GLN A 145 8.34 -3.48 -12.26
C GLN A 145 8.49 -2.59 -11.02
N LEU A 146 8.49 -3.21 -9.84
CA LEU A 146 8.60 -2.52 -8.56
C LEU A 146 10.00 -2.66 -7.93
N ASN A 147 10.45 -1.60 -7.25
CA ASN A 147 11.77 -1.55 -6.63
C ASN A 147 11.80 -2.31 -5.28
N ARG A 148 12.24 -3.57 -5.31
CA ARG A 148 12.39 -4.41 -4.10
C ARG A 148 13.35 -3.82 -3.07
N GLN A 149 14.43 -3.17 -3.50
CA GLN A 149 15.42 -2.61 -2.59
C GLN A 149 14.85 -1.41 -1.83
N GLN A 150 14.08 -0.56 -2.50
CA GLN A 150 13.38 0.58 -1.88
C GLN A 150 12.40 0.11 -0.82
N VAL A 151 11.63 -0.95 -1.10
CA VAL A 151 10.71 -1.56 -0.13
C VAL A 151 11.47 -2.13 1.08
N ALA A 152 12.57 -2.85 0.86
CA ALA A 152 13.40 -3.36 1.95
C ALA A 152 13.95 -2.24 2.83
N ASN A 153 14.44 -1.16 2.22
CA ASN A 153 14.92 0.03 2.93
C ASN A 153 13.79 0.70 3.72
N GLY A 154 12.61 0.86 3.12
CA GLY A 154 11.42 1.41 3.77
C GLY A 154 11.00 0.60 4.99
N ARG A 155 10.93 -0.74 4.85
CA ARG A 155 10.68 -1.66 5.98
C ARG A 155 11.73 -1.50 7.09
N GLN A 156 13.02 -1.39 6.74
CA GLN A 156 14.08 -1.16 7.73
C GLN A 156 13.92 0.20 8.45
N CYS A 157 13.53 1.26 7.72
CA CYS A 157 13.23 2.56 8.30
C CYS A 157 12.07 2.49 9.30
N THR A 158 10.99 1.78 8.99
CA THR A 158 9.87 1.61 9.93
C THR A 158 10.29 0.84 11.18
N PHE A 159 11.04 -0.25 11.06
CA PHE A 159 11.60 -0.96 12.23
C PHE A 159 12.43 -0.05 13.13
N LYS A 160 13.34 0.74 12.55
CA LYS A 160 14.16 1.69 13.31
C LYS A 160 13.30 2.75 13.98
N LYS A 161 12.33 3.32 13.28
CA LYS A 161 11.43 4.36 13.80
C LYS A 161 10.58 3.86 14.96
N VAL A 162 10.01 2.65 14.85
CA VAL A 162 9.26 1.98 15.92
C VAL A 162 10.13 1.78 17.16
N ARG A 163 11.35 1.27 16.97
CA ARG A 163 12.29 1.04 18.08
C ARG A 163 12.58 2.34 18.85
N LEU A 164 12.97 3.38 18.12
CA LEU A 164 13.27 4.70 18.71
C LEU A 164 12.05 5.30 19.41
N ALA A 165 10.86 5.16 18.82
CA ALA A 165 9.64 5.68 19.42
C ALA A 165 9.25 4.94 20.71
N LYS A 166 9.45 3.61 20.76
CA LYS A 166 9.25 2.81 21.98
C LYS A 166 10.23 3.21 23.08
N GLU A 167 11.52 3.28 22.77
CA GLU A 167 12.57 3.71 23.70
C GLU A 167 12.26 5.12 24.27
N ALA A 168 11.84 6.06 23.42
CA ALA A 168 11.47 7.41 23.85
C ALA A 168 10.20 7.42 24.73
N ARG A 169 9.20 6.60 24.42
CA ARG A 169 7.98 6.47 25.24
C ARG A 169 8.30 5.89 26.62
N GLU A 170 9.15 4.88 26.69
CA GLU A 170 9.59 4.29 27.95
C GLU A 170 10.40 5.27 28.80
N ALA A 171 11.32 6.03 28.18
CA ALA A 171 12.09 7.06 28.87
C ALA A 171 11.17 8.16 29.46
N LYS A 172 10.19 8.64 28.68
CA LYS A 172 9.19 9.62 29.15
C LYS A 172 8.35 9.06 30.31
N ASN A 173 7.96 7.79 30.25
CA ASN A 173 7.21 7.14 31.34
C ASN A 173 8.04 7.04 32.63
N LYS A 174 9.32 6.66 32.54
CA LYS A 174 10.24 6.60 33.70
C LYS A 174 10.46 7.99 34.31
N GLN A 175 10.60 9.02 33.48
CA GLN A 175 10.73 10.42 33.95
C GLN A 175 9.48 10.87 34.71
N LYS A 176 8.27 10.65 34.17
CA LYS A 176 7.01 10.99 34.85
C LYS A 176 6.87 10.27 36.20
N GLN A 177 7.18 8.98 36.24
CA GLN A 177 7.12 8.19 37.48
C GLN A 177 8.13 8.66 38.54
N ASN A 178 9.27 9.22 38.14
CA ASN A 178 10.26 9.77 39.08
C ASN A 178 9.91 11.19 39.54
N SER A 179 9.31 12.01 38.67
CA SER A 179 8.86 13.37 39.03
C SER A 179 7.63 13.40 39.94
N GLU A 180 6.82 12.34 39.96
CA GLU A 180 5.65 12.20 40.85
C GLU A 180 5.99 11.62 42.24
N ARG A 181 7.24 11.21 42.49
CA ARG A 181 7.69 10.66 43.79
C ARG A 181 7.97 11.68 44.93
N PRO A 182 8.22 12.99 44.73
CA PRO A 182 8.59 13.87 45.84
C PRO A 182 7.37 14.54 46.47
N HIS A 183 6.40 13.77 47.00
CA HIS A 183 5.41 14.29 47.96
C HIS A 183 4.93 13.27 49.02
N LYS A 184 5.33 11.99 48.94
CA LYS A 184 4.93 10.97 49.95
C LYS A 184 5.93 10.76 51.09
N LEU A 185 7.10 11.42 51.10
CA LEU A 185 8.13 11.24 52.14
C LEU A 185 8.25 12.37 53.18
N CYS A 186 7.45 13.44 53.09
CA CYS A 186 7.50 14.55 54.05
C CYS A 186 6.16 14.73 54.78
N ALA A 187 5.71 13.70 55.48
CA ALA A 187 4.74 13.87 56.56
C ALA A 187 5.51 13.82 57.90
N PRO A 188 5.69 14.93 58.62
CA PRO A 188 6.32 14.89 59.93
C PRO A 188 5.42 14.09 60.88
N LYS A 189 5.94 12.97 61.41
CA LYS A 189 5.33 12.26 62.53
C LYS A 189 5.28 13.23 63.71
N LYS A 190 4.10 13.78 64.01
CA LYS A 190 3.85 14.55 65.24
C LYS A 190 4.29 13.70 66.44
N LYS A 191 5.38 14.12 67.10
CA LYS A 191 5.72 13.66 68.45
C LYS A 191 4.54 14.00 69.36
N ARG A 192 3.82 12.99 69.85
CA ARG A 192 2.93 13.16 70.99
C ARG A 192 3.82 13.22 72.23
N HIS A 193 4.15 14.43 72.67
CA HIS A 193 4.36 14.68 74.09
C HIS A 193 2.97 14.80 74.70
N LEU A 194 2.65 13.91 75.64
CA LEU A 194 1.72 14.24 76.71
C LEU A 194 2.42 13.82 78.00
N GLU A 195 2.96 14.83 78.66
CA GLU A 195 3.25 14.80 80.09
C GLU A 195 1.93 14.91 80.87
N ASN A 196 1.91 14.27 82.04
CA ASN A 196 1.15 14.60 83.25
C ASN A 196 -0.39 14.46 83.21
N LEU A 197 -0.89 13.42 83.89
CA LEU A 197 -1.51 13.51 85.22
C LEU A 197 -1.64 12.11 85.84
#